data_AF-A0A7S0QY63-F1
#
_entry.id   AF-A0A7S0QY63-F1
#
_cell.length_a   1.000
_cell.length_b   1.000
_cell.length_c   1.000
_cell.angle_alpha   90.00
_cell.angle_beta   90.00
_cell.angle_gamma   90.00
#
_symmetry.space_group_name_H-M   'P 1'
#
loop_
_entity.id
_entity.type
_entity.pdbx_description
1 polymer ?
#
loop_
_entity_poly.entity_id
_entity_poly.type
_entity_poly.pdbx_seq_one_letter_code
_entity_poly.pdbx_strand_id
1 'polypeptide(L)'
;TDIPGVTGVGALHFLVLTRFRHLVRLFRVARILKIFRVVRMYRRITRNNVFIDLMINRPSVFLVILMSLFIILSAAALKILEQDAQDKWRSLTNVIWFTLVTMTTVGYGDMVPQSIVSRMISVFLMVIGVGILGLLTATMLKKLLLGGKSE
;
A
#
# COMPACT_ATOMS: atom_id res chain seq x y z
N THR A 1 -55.25 27.22 12.86
CA THR A 1 -54.31 26.76 11.82
C THR A 1 -52.94 26.62 12.47
N ASP A 2 -52.75 25.66 13.39
CA ASP A 2 -52.29 24.28 13.11
C ASP A 2 -51.03 24.29 12.21
N ILE A 3 -49.83 23.84 12.59
CA ILE A 3 -49.44 22.74 13.51
C ILE A 3 -48.08 23.08 14.17
N PRO A 4 -47.90 22.85 15.48
CA PRO A 4 -46.62 22.97 16.18
C PRO A 4 -45.80 21.67 16.11
N GLY A 5 -44.46 21.76 16.03
CA GLY A 5 -43.60 20.64 16.43
C GLY A 5 -42.71 19.98 15.37
N VAL A 6 -41.94 20.74 14.57
CA VAL A 6 -40.71 20.18 13.97
C VAL A 6 -39.59 20.29 15.01
N THR A 7 -39.68 19.34 15.93
CA THR A 7 -38.82 19.07 17.08
C THR A 7 -37.32 19.20 16.79
N GLY A 8 -36.58 19.72 17.77
CA GLY A 8 -35.10 19.72 17.83
C GLY A 8 -34.45 18.35 17.64
N VAL A 9 -35.23 17.27 17.57
CA VAL A 9 -34.84 15.91 17.15
C VAL A 9 -34.27 15.89 15.72
N GLY A 10 -34.77 16.72 14.79
CA GLY A 10 -34.23 16.79 13.41
C GLY A 10 -32.83 17.41 13.34
N ALA A 11 -32.59 18.47 14.12
CA ALA A 11 -31.27 19.11 14.25
C ALA A 11 -30.28 18.21 14.99
N LEU A 12 -30.75 17.49 16.02
CA LEU A 12 -29.97 16.45 16.70
C LEU A 12 -29.65 15.28 15.77
N HIS A 13 -30.58 14.83 14.92
CA HIS A 13 -30.32 13.77 13.94
C HIS A 13 -29.32 14.22 12.87
N PHE A 14 -29.40 15.47 12.41
CA PHE A 14 -28.41 16.07 11.50
C PHE A 14 -27.02 16.22 12.13
N LEU A 15 -26.94 16.61 13.41
CA LEU A 15 -25.70 16.68 14.19
C LEU A 15 -25.12 15.28 14.49
N VAL A 16 -25.97 14.29 14.78
CA VAL A 16 -25.57 12.89 14.99
C VAL A 16 -25.08 12.28 13.68
N LEU A 17 -25.75 12.52 12.55
CA LEU A 17 -25.32 12.04 11.23
C LEU A 17 -23.99 12.66 10.78
N THR A 18 -23.79 13.96 11.02
CA THR A 18 -22.49 14.60 10.77
C THR A 18 -21.39 14.05 11.68
N ARG A 19 -21.66 13.88 12.98
CA ARG A 19 -20.74 13.23 13.94
C ARG A 19 -20.42 11.78 13.55
N PHE A 20 -21.40 11.01 13.08
CA PHE A 20 -21.23 9.62 12.62
C PHE A 20 -20.34 9.53 11.37
N ARG A 21 -20.46 10.49 10.46
CA ARG A 21 -19.57 10.62 9.29
C ARG A 21 -18.12 10.94 9.68
N HIS A 22 -17.91 11.67 10.78
CA HIS A 22 -16.59 11.87 11.37
C HIS A 22 -16.05 10.63 12.08
N LEU A 23 -16.89 9.84 12.76
CA LEU A 23 -16.50 8.57 13.39
C LEU A 23 -16.04 7.52 12.36
N VAL A 24 -16.71 7.40 11.21
CA VAL A 24 -16.25 6.52 10.11
C VAL A 24 -14.93 7.03 9.49
N ARG A 25 -14.74 8.36 9.46
CA ARG A 25 -13.47 9.00 9.06
C ARG A 25 -12.35 8.71 10.06
N LEU A 26 -12.64 8.67 11.36
CA LEU A 26 -11.70 8.29 12.43
C LEU A 26 -11.34 6.79 12.37
N PHE A 27 -12.27 5.90 12.05
CA PHE A 27 -11.98 4.48 11.80
C PHE A 27 -11.08 4.27 10.56
N ARG A 28 -11.19 5.12 9.54
CA ARG A 28 -10.29 5.14 8.38
C ARG A 28 -8.86 5.57 8.77
N VAL A 29 -8.73 6.48 9.74
CA VAL A 29 -7.43 6.88 10.34
C VAL A 29 -6.84 5.79 11.24
N ALA A 30 -7.66 4.94 11.87
CA ALA A 30 -7.16 3.79 12.62
C ALA A 30 -6.41 2.76 11.74
N ARG A 31 -6.71 2.67 10.42
CA ARG A 31 -5.85 1.94 9.47
C ARG A 31 -4.47 2.59 9.30
N ILE A 32 -4.36 3.92 9.41
CA ILE A 32 -3.09 4.66 9.37
C ILE A 32 -2.31 4.43 10.68
N LEU A 33 -2.97 4.18 11.81
CA LEU A 33 -2.30 3.75 13.05
C LEU A 33 -1.61 2.38 12.93
N LYS A 34 -2.00 1.50 11.97
CA LYS A 34 -1.18 0.32 11.63
C LYS A 34 0.13 0.68 10.93
N ILE A 35 0.16 1.77 10.15
CA ILE A 35 1.41 2.36 9.62
C ILE A 35 2.30 2.85 10.77
N PHE A 36 1.73 3.34 11.87
CA PHE A 36 2.52 3.70 13.06
C PHE A 36 3.26 2.49 13.67
N ARG A 37 2.74 1.26 13.46
CA ARG A 37 3.44 0.01 13.82
C ARG A 37 4.69 -0.21 12.95
N VAL A 38 4.61 0.14 11.66
CA VAL A 38 5.75 0.14 10.72
C VAL A 38 6.75 1.25 11.07
N VAL A 39 6.28 2.42 11.49
CA VAL A 39 7.12 3.53 11.99
C VAL A 39 7.84 3.17 13.30
N ARG A 40 7.21 2.39 14.20
CA ARG A 40 7.90 1.84 15.39
C ARG A 40 8.93 0.77 15.02
N MET A 41 8.69 -0.03 13.98
CA MET A 41 9.69 -0.95 13.44
C MET A 41 10.88 -0.19 12.83
N TYR A 42 10.61 0.94 12.18
CA TYR A 42 11.62 1.89 11.69
C TYR A 42 12.52 2.43 12.82
N ARG A 43 11.93 2.76 13.98
CA ARG A 43 12.68 3.27 15.14
C ARG A 43 13.62 2.23 15.79
N ARG A 44 13.38 0.93 15.56
CA ARG A 44 14.30 -0.15 15.97
C ARG A 44 15.47 -0.32 15.01
N ILE A 45 15.29 0.06 13.74
CA ILE A 45 16.32 0.04 12.69
C ILE A 45 17.30 1.22 12.84
N THR A 46 16.88 2.35 13.40
CA THR A 46 17.71 3.57 13.54
C THR A 46 18.82 3.48 14.61
N ARG A 47 18.83 2.47 15.49
CA ARG A 47 19.82 2.38 16.58
C ARG A 47 21.07 1.56 16.25
N ASN A 48 21.00 0.69 15.25
CA ASN A 48 22.13 -0.10 14.77
C ASN A 48 22.17 0.06 13.24
N ASN A 49 23.34 -0.02 12.61
CA ASN A 49 23.54 0.09 11.15
C ASN A 49 22.87 -1.03 10.32
N VAL A 50 21.75 -1.61 10.79
CA VAL A 50 20.97 -2.69 10.19
C VAL A 50 20.58 -2.39 8.75
N PHE A 51 20.29 -1.13 8.40
CA PHE A 51 19.98 -0.76 7.02
C PHE A 51 21.20 -0.94 6.09
N ILE A 52 22.37 -0.49 6.55
CA ILE A 52 23.64 -0.64 5.81
C ILE A 52 24.04 -2.12 5.77
N ASP A 53 23.86 -2.85 6.86
CA ASP A 53 24.12 -4.29 6.96
C ASP A 53 23.23 -5.10 6.01
N LEU A 54 21.93 -4.82 5.95
CA LEU A 54 21.00 -5.47 5.01
C LEU A 54 21.34 -5.14 3.55
N MET A 55 21.73 -3.90 3.27
CA MET A 55 22.09 -3.46 1.93
C MET A 55 23.38 -4.13 1.42
N ILE A 56 24.39 -4.27 2.28
CA ILE A 56 25.71 -4.78 1.90
C ILE A 56 25.80 -6.31 2.08
N ASN A 57 25.43 -6.81 3.25
CA ASN A 57 25.67 -8.20 3.64
C ASN A 57 24.52 -9.14 3.24
N ARG A 58 23.30 -8.62 3.08
CA ARG A 58 22.09 -9.42 2.77
C ARG A 58 21.20 -8.78 1.68
N PRO A 59 21.74 -8.48 0.48
CA PRO A 59 21.03 -7.71 -0.55
C PRO A 59 19.71 -8.35 -0.99
N SER A 60 19.62 -9.68 -1.01
CA SER A 60 18.36 -10.38 -1.36
C SER A 60 17.23 -10.11 -0.36
N VAL A 61 17.53 -10.03 0.94
CA VAL A 61 16.53 -9.72 1.98
C VAL A 61 16.10 -8.27 1.88
N PHE A 62 17.06 -7.37 1.67
CA PHE A 62 16.80 -5.95 1.45
C PHE A 62 15.85 -5.71 0.27
N LEU A 63 16.08 -6.37 -0.88
CA LEU A 63 15.23 -6.27 -2.07
C LEU A 63 13.80 -6.76 -1.82
N VAL A 64 13.62 -7.87 -1.09
CA VAL A 64 12.28 -8.39 -0.74
C VAL A 64 11.52 -7.44 0.18
N ILE A 65 12.21 -6.81 1.15
CA ILE A 65 11.62 -5.80 2.03
C ILE A 65 11.21 -4.57 1.21
N LEU A 66 12.09 -4.10 0.32
CA LEU A 66 11.81 -2.95 -0.55
C LEU A 66 10.62 -3.21 -1.48
N MET A 67 10.57 -4.41 -2.07
CA MET A 67 9.45 -4.88 -2.90
C MET A 67 8.13 -4.87 -2.12
N SER A 68 8.13 -5.45 -0.92
CA SER A 68 6.96 -5.50 -0.04
C SER A 68 6.48 -4.09 0.35
N LEU A 69 7.41 -3.19 0.67
CA LEU A 69 7.12 -1.79 0.98
C LEU A 69 6.47 -1.10 -0.22
N PHE A 70 7.02 -1.29 -1.42
CA PHE A 70 6.52 -0.66 -2.64
C PHE A 70 5.10 -1.13 -3.00
N ILE A 71 4.81 -2.44 -2.85
CA ILE A 71 3.47 -3.01 -3.03
C ILE A 71 2.47 -2.37 -2.07
N ILE A 72 2.82 -2.26 -0.78
CA ILE A 72 1.93 -1.71 0.25
C ILE A 72 1.65 -0.23 0.00
N LEU A 73 2.69 0.57 -0.30
CA LEU A 73 2.56 2.00 -0.57
C LEU A 73 1.70 2.26 -1.82
N SER A 74 1.98 1.54 -2.90
CA SER A 74 1.22 1.65 -4.15
C SER A 74 -0.23 1.24 -3.96
N ALA A 75 -0.49 0.12 -3.25
CA ALA A 75 -1.84 -0.34 -3.00
C ALA A 75 -2.64 0.64 -2.13
N ALA A 76 -2.00 1.24 -1.11
CA ALA A 76 -2.63 2.27 -0.30
C ALA A 76 -2.97 3.52 -1.12
N ALA A 77 -2.03 4.00 -1.95
CA ALA A 77 -2.22 5.18 -2.78
C ALA A 77 -3.33 4.98 -3.83
N LEU A 78 -3.27 3.88 -4.58
CA LEU A 78 -4.27 3.55 -5.62
C LEU A 78 -5.66 3.38 -5.02
N LYS A 79 -5.78 2.73 -3.86
CA LYS A 79 -7.05 2.61 -3.16
C LYS A 79 -7.64 3.97 -2.80
N ILE A 80 -6.84 4.88 -2.25
CA ILE A 80 -7.34 6.21 -1.85
C ILE A 80 -7.80 7.01 -3.07
N LEU A 81 -7.09 6.89 -4.19
CA LEU A 81 -7.37 7.63 -5.43
C LEU A 81 -8.54 7.05 -6.24
N GLU A 82 -8.74 5.73 -6.24
CA GLU A 82 -9.70 5.06 -7.14
C GLU A 82 -10.93 4.47 -6.42
N GLN A 83 -10.98 4.47 -5.08
CA GLN A 83 -12.12 3.91 -4.31
C GLN A 83 -13.48 4.54 -4.63
N ASP A 84 -13.49 5.76 -5.14
CA ASP A 84 -14.71 6.49 -5.49
C ASP A 84 -15.06 6.36 -6.98
N ALA A 85 -14.10 5.96 -7.82
CA ALA A 85 -14.29 5.79 -9.26
C ALA A 85 -14.93 4.44 -9.62
N GLN A 86 -14.52 3.36 -8.93
CA GLN A 86 -14.95 2.00 -9.23
C GLN A 86 -15.02 1.14 -7.95
N ASP A 87 -16.10 0.37 -7.79
CA ASP A 87 -16.31 -0.46 -6.59
C ASP A 87 -15.21 -1.49 -6.35
N LYS A 88 -14.58 -2.00 -7.43
CA LYS A 88 -13.48 -2.97 -7.35
C LYS A 88 -12.31 -2.46 -6.49
N TRP A 89 -12.05 -1.15 -6.46
CA TRP A 89 -10.93 -0.54 -5.72
C TRP A 89 -11.23 -0.31 -4.23
N ARG A 90 -12.47 -0.52 -3.79
CA ARG A 90 -12.85 -0.39 -2.36
C ARG A 90 -12.33 -1.56 -1.52
N SER A 91 -12.25 -2.76 -2.10
CA SER A 91 -11.70 -3.95 -1.44
C SER A 91 -10.18 -3.85 -1.36
N LEU A 92 -9.61 -4.04 -0.16
CA LEU A 92 -8.15 -4.03 0.00
C LEU A 92 -7.50 -5.20 -0.75
N THR A 93 -8.14 -6.37 -0.73
CA THR A 93 -7.67 -7.58 -1.40
C THR A 93 -7.52 -7.36 -2.91
N ASN A 94 -8.50 -6.71 -3.54
CA ASN A 94 -8.48 -6.44 -4.97
C ASN A 94 -7.36 -5.46 -5.36
N VAL A 95 -7.11 -4.44 -4.53
CA VAL A 95 -6.03 -3.48 -4.83
C VAL A 95 -4.65 -4.12 -4.63
N ILE A 96 -4.48 -5.00 -3.64
CA ILE A 96 -3.25 -5.80 -3.47
C ILE A 96 -3.07 -6.77 -4.64
N TRP A 97 -4.15 -7.40 -5.11
CA TRP A 97 -4.14 -8.24 -6.29
C TRP A 97 -3.66 -7.47 -7.52
N PHE A 98 -4.24 -6.30 -7.79
CA PHE A 98 -3.81 -5.44 -8.89
C PHE A 98 -2.32 -5.08 -8.78
N THR A 99 -1.84 -4.67 -7.60
CA THR A 99 -0.43 -4.28 -7.46
C THR A 99 0.52 -5.45 -7.63
N LEU A 100 0.17 -6.65 -7.14
CA LEU A 100 0.96 -7.86 -7.36
C LEU A 100 1.03 -8.22 -8.85
N VAL A 101 -0.12 -8.36 -9.50
CA VAL A 101 -0.23 -8.73 -10.92
C VAL A 101 0.49 -7.73 -11.83
N THR A 102 0.42 -6.45 -11.49
CA THR A 102 1.11 -5.39 -12.24
C THR A 102 2.61 -5.43 -12.01
N MET A 103 3.06 -5.61 -10.76
CA MET A 103 4.48 -5.64 -10.42
C MET A 103 5.20 -6.87 -10.98
N THR A 104 4.52 -8.02 -11.01
CA THR A 104 5.02 -9.25 -11.62
C THR A 104 4.84 -9.29 -13.13
N THR A 105 4.46 -8.17 -13.75
CA THR A 105 4.25 -8.00 -15.19
C THR A 105 3.23 -8.97 -15.82
N VAL A 106 2.34 -9.57 -15.02
CA VAL A 106 1.31 -10.50 -15.52
C VAL A 106 0.21 -9.71 -16.22
N GLY A 107 -0.28 -8.64 -15.58
CA GLY A 107 -1.19 -7.68 -16.21
C GLY A 107 -2.50 -8.26 -16.76
N TYR A 108 -3.31 -8.95 -15.95
CA TYR A 108 -4.59 -9.53 -16.40
C TYR A 108 -5.58 -8.54 -17.01
N GLY A 109 -5.50 -7.24 -16.66
CA GLY A 109 -6.37 -6.19 -17.21
C GLY A 109 -7.79 -6.16 -16.63
N ASP A 110 -8.06 -6.95 -15.58
CA ASP A 110 -9.34 -7.00 -14.86
C ASP A 110 -9.64 -5.73 -14.04
N MET A 111 -8.57 -5.01 -13.66
CA MET A 111 -8.59 -3.72 -12.97
C MET A 111 -7.59 -2.77 -13.63
N VAL A 112 -8.04 -1.56 -13.98
CA VAL A 112 -7.21 -0.54 -14.64
C VAL A 112 -7.48 0.85 -14.03
N PRO A 113 -6.45 1.60 -13.61
CA PRO A 113 -6.62 2.92 -13.02
C PRO A 113 -7.19 3.93 -14.04
N GLN A 114 -8.17 4.72 -13.61
CA GLN A 114 -8.83 5.70 -14.49
C GLN A 114 -8.21 7.10 -14.37
N SER A 115 -7.77 7.48 -13.17
CA SER A 115 -7.13 8.77 -12.93
C SER A 115 -5.74 8.86 -13.56
N ILE A 116 -5.36 10.05 -14.03
CA ILE A 116 -4.02 10.32 -14.54
C ILE A 116 -2.96 10.08 -13.45
N VAL A 117 -3.26 10.49 -12.22
CA VAL A 117 -2.33 10.35 -11.08
C VAL A 117 -2.12 8.87 -10.73
N SER A 118 -3.19 8.07 -10.72
CA SER A 118 -3.08 6.64 -10.43
C SER A 118 -2.37 5.88 -11.55
N ARG A 119 -2.56 6.27 -12.82
CA ARG A 119 -1.79 5.74 -13.95
C ARG A 119 -0.29 6.03 -13.83
N MET A 120 0.09 7.24 -13.43
CA MET A 120 1.50 7.57 -13.18
C MET A 120 2.09 6.68 -12.07
N ILE A 121 1.37 6.48 -10.97
CA ILE A 121 1.78 5.57 -9.88
C ILE A 121 1.97 4.14 -10.42
N SER A 122 1.05 3.65 -11.25
CA SER A 122 1.17 2.33 -11.88
C SER A 122 2.37 2.22 -12.80
N VAL A 123 2.73 3.28 -13.55
CA VAL A 123 3.95 3.29 -14.37
C VAL A 123 5.20 3.14 -13.50
N PHE A 124 5.30 3.89 -12.40
CA PHE A 124 6.42 3.73 -11.46
C PHE A 124 6.46 2.33 -10.85
N LEU A 125 5.30 1.75 -10.53
CA LEU A 125 5.19 0.37 -10.04
C LEU A 125 5.73 -0.65 -11.04
N MET A 126 5.45 -0.49 -12.33
CA MET A 126 5.96 -1.37 -13.37
C MET A 126 7.49 -1.26 -13.49
N VAL A 127 8.02 -0.04 -13.63
CA VAL A 127 9.46 0.19 -13.83
C VAL A 127 10.28 -0.30 -12.63
N ILE A 128 9.86 0.06 -11.42
CA ILE A 128 10.54 -0.35 -10.18
C ILE A 128 10.36 -1.85 -9.94
N GLY A 129 9.18 -2.40 -10.25
CA GLY A 129 8.89 -3.82 -10.13
C GLY A 129 9.83 -4.69 -10.94
N VAL A 130 9.97 -4.40 -12.23
CA VAL A 130 10.88 -5.12 -13.13
C VAL A 130 12.33 -4.97 -12.66
N GLY A 131 12.75 -3.77 -12.25
CA GLY A 131 14.10 -3.53 -11.73
C GLY A 131 14.42 -4.38 -10.50
N ILE A 132 13.52 -4.41 -9.51
CA ILE A 132 13.73 -5.19 -8.28
C ILE A 132 13.72 -6.70 -8.57
N LEU A 133 12.80 -7.19 -9.41
CA LEU A 133 12.76 -8.61 -9.79
C LEU A 133 14.03 -9.04 -10.52
N GLY A 134 14.54 -8.21 -11.44
CA GLY A 134 15.80 -8.45 -12.12
C GLY A 134 16.99 -8.51 -11.15
N LEU A 135 17.10 -7.53 -10.24
CA LEU A 135 18.13 -7.53 -9.20
C LEU A 135 18.02 -8.74 -8.25
N LEU A 136 16.80 -9.14 -7.90
CA LEU A 136 16.58 -10.30 -7.03
C LEU A 136 17.11 -11.57 -7.70
N THR A 137 16.75 -11.83 -8.96
CA THR A 137 17.25 -12.97 -9.74
C THR A 137 18.77 -12.93 -9.86
N ALA A 138 19.36 -11.77 -10.16
CA ALA A 138 20.81 -11.62 -10.28
C ALA A 138 21.54 -11.90 -8.95
N THR A 139 21.01 -11.42 -7.82
CA THR A 139 21.61 -11.68 -6.50
C THR A 139 21.50 -13.15 -6.08
N MET A 140 20.40 -13.82 -6.43
CA MET A 140 20.25 -15.27 -6.20
C MET A 140 21.20 -16.08 -7.08
N LEU A 141 21.31 -15.72 -8.36
CA LEU A 141 22.26 -16.36 -9.29
C LEU A 141 23.71 -16.20 -8.81
N LYS A 142 24.12 -14.99 -8.40
CA LYS A 142 25.44 -14.74 -7.83
C LYS A 142 25.72 -15.64 -6.62
N LYS A 143 24.74 -15.82 -5.73
CA LYS A 143 24.87 -16.73 -4.57
C LYS A 143 25.02 -18.19 -4.99
N LEU A 144 24.28 -18.64 -6.00
CA LEU A 144 24.38 -20.01 -6.51
C LEU A 144 25.75 -20.27 -7.16
N LEU A 145 26.21 -19.36 -8.03
CA LEU A 145 27.49 -19.49 -8.73
C LEU A 145 28.71 -19.41 -7.80
N LEU A 146 28.65 -18.54 -6.78
CA LEU A 146 29.74 -18.41 -5.81
C LEU A 146 29.65 -19.46 -4.68
N GLY A 147 28.44 -19.95 -4.39
CA GLY A 147 28.22 -21.04 -3.43
C GLY A 147 28.67 -22.41 -3.94
N GLY A 148 28.69 -22.62 -5.26
CA GLY A 148 29.24 -23.83 -5.88
C GLY A 148 30.77 -23.83 -6.05
N LYS A 149 31.45 -22.75 -5.66
CA LYS A 149 32.92 -22.60 -5.79
C LYS A 149 33.69 -22.90 -4.49
N SER A 150 33.02 -23.52 -3.51
CA SER A 150 33.63 -23.98 -2.26
C SER A 150 33.77 -25.50 -2.25
N GLU A 151 34.56 -26.05 -3.17
CA GLU A 151 35.22 -27.36 -3.05
C GLU A 151 36.62 -27.27 -3.67
#